data_AF-A0A1L3ZV64-F1
#
_entry.id   AF-A0A1L3ZV64-F1
#
_cell.length_a   1.000
_cell.length_b   1.000
_cell.length_c   1.000
_cell.angle_alpha   90.00
_cell.angle_beta   90.00
_cell.angle_gamma   90.00
#
_symmetry.space_group_name_H-M   'P 1'
#
loop_
_entity.id
_entity.type
_entity.pdbx_description
1 polymer ?
#
loop_
_entity_poly.entity_id
_entity_poly.type
_entity_poly.pdbx_seq_one_letter_code
_entity_poly.pdbx_strand_id
1 'polypeptide(L)'
;MPVLSNHKHELFAQGLAEGKTADEAYIAAGFKENRGNASRLKANESIVKRVDEILSASAERVEITKARVLEELGKIGFSDIRKIFTPGGNLLPPQDMDDDAAACVSAIEVVTRKVPGGDSDEVEHVAKIKLWDKRAALVDIGKHLGMFTENHRLVDKDNNDVPVTETEAARRIAFVLANAARKAE
;
A
#
# COMPACT_ATOMS: atom_id res chain seq x y z
N MET A 1 12.96 -17.74 -15.41
CA MET A 1 12.70 -19.18 -15.64
C MET A 1 12.03 -19.36 -17.00
N PRO A 2 12.24 -20.51 -17.68
CA PRO A 2 11.72 -20.71 -19.02
C PRO A 2 10.19 -20.77 -19.02
N VAL A 3 9.58 -20.07 -19.98
CA VAL A 3 8.14 -20.10 -20.26
C VAL A 3 7.67 -21.52 -20.58
N LEU A 4 6.37 -21.79 -20.41
CA LEU A 4 5.79 -23.06 -20.86
C LEU A 4 6.04 -23.26 -22.36
N SER A 5 6.34 -24.51 -22.76
CA SER A 5 6.68 -24.85 -24.14
C SER A 5 5.54 -24.58 -25.13
N ASN A 6 4.29 -24.69 -24.67
CA ASN A 6 3.12 -24.31 -25.45
C ASN A 6 2.77 -22.83 -25.19
N HIS A 7 2.95 -22.00 -26.21
CA HIS A 7 2.67 -20.56 -26.13
C HIS A 7 1.23 -20.24 -25.71
N LYS A 8 0.24 -21.02 -26.15
CA LYS A 8 -1.16 -20.80 -25.74
C LYS A 8 -1.39 -21.16 -24.27
N HIS A 9 -0.66 -22.15 -23.74
CA HIS A 9 -0.72 -22.48 -22.31
C HIS A 9 -0.09 -21.38 -21.46
N GLU A 10 1.01 -20.78 -21.93
CA GLU A 10 1.63 -19.64 -21.28
C GLU A 10 0.67 -18.44 -21.22
N LEU A 11 0.04 -18.08 -22.34
CA LEU A 11 -0.96 -16.99 -22.38
C LEU A 11 -2.17 -17.29 -21.48
N PHE A 12 -2.60 -18.54 -21.42
CA PHE A 12 -3.69 -18.98 -20.54
C PHE A 12 -3.31 -18.81 -19.06
N ALA A 13 -2.11 -19.24 -18.67
CA ALA A 13 -1.59 -19.07 -17.31
C ALA A 13 -1.45 -17.59 -16.92
N GLN A 14 -0.97 -16.75 -17.83
CA GLN A 14 -0.90 -15.29 -17.62
C GLN A 14 -2.28 -14.68 -17.40
N GLY A 15 -3.27 -15.04 -18.23
CA GLY A 15 -4.64 -14.55 -18.08
C GLY A 15 -5.28 -14.95 -16.75
N LEU A 16 -5.02 -16.17 -16.26
CA LEU A 16 -5.47 -16.61 -14.94
C LEU A 16 -4.79 -15.83 -13.80
N ALA A 17 -3.47 -15.57 -13.91
CA ALA A 17 -2.73 -14.78 -12.93
C ALA A 17 -3.17 -13.30 -12.91
N GLU A 18 -3.65 -12.77 -14.03
CA GLU A 18 -4.28 -11.44 -14.13
C GLU A 18 -5.70 -11.39 -13.52
N GLY A 19 -6.25 -12.53 -13.09
CA GLY A 19 -7.57 -12.62 -12.46
C GLY A 19 -8.74 -12.87 -13.41
N LYS A 20 -8.49 -13.20 -14.68
CA LYS A 20 -9.56 -13.58 -15.62
C LYS A 20 -10.16 -14.94 -15.23
N THR A 21 -11.43 -15.15 -15.57
CA THR A 21 -12.04 -16.48 -15.43
C THR A 21 -11.39 -17.47 -16.40
N ALA A 22 -11.54 -18.78 -16.13
CA ALA A 22 -10.98 -19.81 -17.00
C ALA A 22 -11.47 -19.69 -18.45
N ASP A 23 -12.75 -19.38 -18.64
CA ASP A 23 -13.34 -19.25 -19.98
C ASP A 23 -12.75 -18.05 -20.73
N GLU A 24 -12.63 -16.91 -20.06
CA GLU A 24 -12.06 -15.67 -20.61
C GLU A 24 -10.57 -15.83 -20.94
N ALA A 25 -9.79 -16.41 -20.02
CA ALA A 25 -8.37 -16.69 -20.25
C ALA A 25 -8.16 -17.66 -21.42
N TYR A 26 -9.05 -18.64 -21.59
CA TYR A 26 -8.98 -19.64 -22.66
C TYR A 26 -9.22 -19.01 -24.03
N ILE A 27 -10.23 -18.15 -24.15
CA ILE A 27 -10.51 -17.41 -25.38
C ILE A 27 -9.37 -16.42 -25.68
N ALA A 28 -8.91 -15.68 -24.65
CA ALA A 28 -7.82 -14.72 -24.80
C ALA A 28 -6.49 -15.38 -25.24
N ALA A 29 -6.23 -16.62 -24.81
CA ALA A 29 -5.10 -17.42 -25.26
C ALA A 29 -5.22 -17.96 -26.69
N GLY A 30 -6.33 -17.66 -27.39
CA GLY A 30 -6.57 -18.03 -28.77
C GLY A 30 -7.07 -19.47 -28.95
N PHE A 31 -7.72 -20.05 -27.93
CA PHE A 31 -8.47 -21.28 -28.08
C PHE A 31 -9.90 -21.03 -28.55
N LYS A 32 -10.48 -22.03 -29.22
CA LYS A 32 -11.92 -22.02 -29.53
C LYS A 32 -12.70 -22.21 -28.23
N GLU A 33 -13.72 -21.38 -28.02
CA GLU A 33 -14.57 -21.41 -26.83
C GLU A 33 -15.04 -22.83 -26.49
N ASN A 34 -14.68 -23.30 -25.29
CA ASN A 34 -15.13 -24.56 -24.73
C ASN A 34 -14.86 -24.57 -23.23
N ARG A 35 -15.92 -24.41 -22.43
CA ARG A 35 -15.82 -24.33 -20.96
C ARG A 35 -15.25 -25.59 -20.31
N GLY A 36 -15.60 -26.76 -20.84
CA GLY A 36 -15.11 -28.03 -20.32
C GLY A 36 -13.59 -28.17 -20.48
N ASN A 37 -13.07 -27.77 -21.65
CA ASN A 37 -11.64 -27.78 -21.90
C ASN A 37 -10.90 -26.70 -21.11
N ALA A 38 -11.49 -25.51 -20.96
CA ALA A 38 -10.93 -24.44 -20.13
C ALA A 38 -10.79 -24.89 -18.66
N SER A 39 -11.83 -25.51 -18.10
CA SER A 39 -11.80 -26.07 -16.74
C SER A 39 -10.75 -27.16 -16.58
N ARG A 40 -10.65 -28.10 -17.54
CA ARG A 40 -9.61 -29.14 -17.52
C ARG A 40 -8.19 -28.58 -17.63
N LEU A 41 -7.99 -27.54 -18.46
CA LEU A 41 -6.69 -26.92 -18.62
C LEU A 41 -6.29 -26.13 -17.37
N LYS A 42 -7.24 -25.45 -16.71
CA LYS A 42 -7.01 -24.79 -15.41
C LYS A 42 -6.55 -25.78 -14.33
N ALA A 43 -7.06 -27.01 -14.33
CA ALA A 43 -6.69 -28.04 -13.36
C ALA A 43 -5.36 -28.76 -13.71
N ASN A 44 -4.72 -28.45 -14.84
CA ASN A 44 -3.47 -29.08 -15.23
C ASN A 44 -2.32 -28.60 -14.33
N GLU A 45 -1.57 -29.54 -13.74
CA GLU A 45 -0.48 -29.26 -12.80
C GLU A 45 0.56 -28.27 -13.35
N SER A 46 0.90 -28.37 -14.64
CA SER A 46 1.84 -27.45 -15.28
C SER A 46 1.33 -26.00 -15.36
N ILE A 47 0.01 -25.82 -15.52
CA ILE A 47 -0.62 -24.51 -15.53
C ILE A 47 -0.72 -23.97 -14.11
N VAL A 48 -1.17 -24.79 -13.15
CA VAL A 48 -1.27 -24.40 -11.74
C VAL A 48 0.08 -23.90 -11.23
N LYS A 49 1.14 -24.70 -11.41
CA LYS A 49 2.49 -24.32 -11.02
C LYS A 49 2.96 -23.03 -11.69
N ARG A 50 2.64 -22.83 -12.98
CA ARG A 50 3.01 -21.62 -13.71
C ARG A 50 2.28 -20.38 -13.19
N VAL A 51 1.00 -20.50 -12.88
CA VAL A 51 0.21 -19.41 -12.28
C VAL A 51 0.80 -19.03 -10.92
N ASP A 52 1.11 -20.01 -10.07
CA ASP A 52 1.74 -19.77 -8.77
C ASP A 52 3.10 -19.07 -8.90
N GLU A 53 3.91 -19.46 -9.89
CA GLU A 53 5.19 -18.79 -10.19
C GLU A 53 5.00 -17.33 -10.64
N ILE A 54 4.02 -17.05 -11.51
CA ILE A 54 3.72 -15.69 -11.98
C ILE A 54 3.23 -14.83 -10.83
N LEU A 55 2.35 -15.37 -9.98
CA LEU A 55 1.82 -14.67 -8.80
C LEU A 55 2.92 -14.43 -7.76
N SER A 56 3.78 -15.40 -7.51
CA SER A 56 4.91 -15.25 -6.57
C SER A 56 5.93 -14.24 -7.06
N ALA A 57 6.30 -14.28 -8.35
CA ALA A 57 7.19 -13.28 -8.95
C ALA A 57 6.56 -11.87 -9.00
N SER A 58 5.23 -11.79 -9.12
CA SER A 58 4.50 -10.52 -9.02
C SER A 58 4.43 -10.03 -7.58
N ALA A 59 4.24 -10.91 -6.60
CA ALA A 59 4.28 -10.58 -5.18
C ALA A 59 5.68 -10.11 -4.75
N GLU A 60 6.75 -10.74 -5.25
CA GLU A 60 8.14 -10.27 -5.08
C GLU A 60 8.40 -8.91 -5.77
N ARG A 61 7.70 -8.59 -6.86
CA ARG A 61 7.76 -7.26 -7.49
C ARG A 61 6.85 -6.22 -6.83
N VAL A 62 5.83 -6.68 -6.11
CA VAL A 62 4.86 -5.88 -5.37
C VAL A 62 5.15 -6.05 -3.88
N GLU A 63 6.38 -5.71 -3.46
CA GLU A 63 6.76 -5.64 -2.04
C GLU A 63 5.94 -4.61 -1.23
N ILE A 64 5.10 -3.83 -1.89
CA ILE A 64 4.18 -2.88 -1.27
C ILE A 64 2.90 -3.63 -0.85
N THR A 65 3.00 -4.44 0.20
CA THR A 65 1.84 -5.03 0.86
C THR A 65 1.11 -3.98 1.71
N LYS A 66 -0.18 -4.20 2.02
CA LYS A 66 -0.92 -3.33 2.96
C LYS A 66 -0.23 -3.23 4.32
N ALA A 67 0.34 -4.34 4.78
CA ALA A 67 1.12 -4.39 6.01
C ALA A 67 2.36 -3.48 5.93
N ARG A 68 3.10 -3.52 4.81
CA ARG A 68 4.26 -2.67 4.57
C ARG A 68 3.91 -1.18 4.53
N VAL A 69 2.78 -0.82 3.91
CA VAL A 69 2.30 0.57 3.89
C VAL A 69 1.98 1.06 5.30
N LEU A 70 1.30 0.26 6.11
CA LEU A 70 0.98 0.61 7.49
C LEU A 70 2.22 0.70 8.38
N GLU A 71 3.20 -0.18 8.16
CA GLU A 71 4.49 -0.15 8.84
C GLU A 71 5.23 1.19 8.58
N GLU A 72 5.36 1.58 7.32
CA GLU A 72 6.02 2.85 6.93
C GLU A 72 5.25 4.09 7.41
N LEU A 73 3.92 4.10 7.31
CA LEU A 73 3.10 5.17 7.91
C LEU A 73 3.25 5.20 9.44
N GLY A 74 3.41 4.04 10.07
CA GLY A 74 3.65 3.90 11.51
C GLY A 74 4.94 4.58 11.95
N LYS A 75 6.04 4.41 11.19
CA LYS A 75 7.32 5.09 11.46
C LYS A 75 7.16 6.61 11.50
N ILE A 76 6.37 7.18 10.60
CA ILE A 76 6.08 8.62 10.58
C ILE A 76 5.14 9.02 11.73
N GLY A 77 4.01 8.31 11.86
CA GLY A 77 2.94 8.61 12.82
C GLY A 77 3.37 8.51 14.27
N PHE A 78 4.29 7.58 14.58
CA PHE A 78 4.79 7.31 15.93
C PHE A 78 6.25 7.74 16.12
N SER A 79 6.81 8.51 15.19
CA SER A 79 8.19 9.03 15.26
C SER A 79 8.52 9.72 16.59
N ASP A 80 9.73 9.52 17.11
CA ASP A 80 10.27 10.23 18.26
C ASP A 80 11.51 11.02 17.85
N ILE A 81 11.42 12.35 17.89
CA ILE A 81 12.51 13.24 17.50
C ILE A 81 13.77 13.06 18.36
N ARG A 82 13.67 12.50 19.57
CA ARG A 82 14.86 12.27 20.40
C ARG A 82 15.77 11.20 19.81
N LYS A 83 15.24 10.30 18.97
CA LYS A 83 16.01 9.22 18.35
C LYS A 83 17.01 9.68 17.30
N ILE A 84 16.91 10.91 16.78
CA ILE A 84 17.91 11.46 15.84
C ILE A 84 19.07 12.17 16.55
N PHE A 85 19.07 12.19 17.89
CA PHE A 85 20.12 12.82 18.70
C PHE A 85 20.87 11.81 19.55
N THR A 86 22.15 12.08 19.74
CA THR A 86 22.99 11.44 20.76
C THR A 86 22.54 11.85 22.17
N PRO A 87 22.92 11.09 23.22
CA PRO A 87 22.66 11.48 24.60
C PRO A 87 23.22 12.86 24.99
N GLY A 88 24.26 13.32 24.29
CA GLY A 88 24.86 14.65 24.47
C GLY A 88 24.11 15.79 23.75
N GLY A 89 23.01 15.51 23.06
CA GLY A 89 22.21 16.52 22.35
C GLY A 89 22.73 16.88 20.94
N ASN A 90 23.81 16.25 20.48
CA ASN A 90 24.29 16.38 19.10
C ASN A 90 23.51 15.46 18.17
N LEU A 91 23.39 15.82 16.89
CA LEU A 91 22.76 14.95 15.91
C LEU A 91 23.55 13.66 15.69
N LEU A 92 22.83 12.56 15.53
CA LEU A 92 23.42 11.32 15.08
C LEU A 92 23.91 11.45 13.63
N PRO A 93 25.06 10.85 13.28
CA PRO A 93 25.42 10.61 11.90
C PRO A 93 24.34 9.78 11.19
N PRO A 94 24.05 10.03 9.89
CA PRO A 94 23.03 9.28 9.15
C PRO A 94 23.21 7.77 9.19
N GLN A 95 24.45 7.28 9.23
CA GLN A 95 24.77 5.85 9.33
C GLN A 95 24.42 5.21 10.68
N ASP A 96 24.28 6.03 11.73
CA ASP A 96 24.00 5.59 13.10
C ASP A 96 22.52 5.80 13.46
N MET A 97 21.72 6.37 12.55
CA MET A 97 20.28 6.48 12.72
C MET A 97 19.63 5.11 12.51
N ASP A 98 18.72 4.73 13.41
CA ASP A 98 17.88 3.55 13.19
C ASP A 98 16.89 3.79 12.03
N ASP A 99 16.38 2.70 11.44
CA ASP A 99 15.49 2.76 10.26
C ASP A 99 14.24 3.61 10.51
N ASP A 100 13.71 3.61 11.75
CA ASP A 100 12.53 4.38 12.14
C ASP A 100 12.82 5.89 12.18
N ALA A 101 13.94 6.26 12.79
CA ALA A 101 14.42 7.64 12.89
C ALA A 101 14.77 8.19 11.52
N ALA A 102 15.43 7.39 10.67
CA ALA A 102 15.72 7.77 9.29
C ALA A 102 14.43 7.96 8.47
N ALA A 103 13.43 7.08 8.62
CA ALA A 103 12.18 7.13 7.85
C ALA A 103 11.32 8.37 8.14
N CYS A 104 11.45 8.98 9.32
CA CYS A 104 10.65 10.15 9.68
C CYS A 104 11.23 11.50 9.20
N VAL A 105 12.48 11.52 8.74
CA VAL A 105 13.17 12.74 8.27
C VAL A 105 12.76 13.07 6.83
N SER A 106 12.32 14.30 6.60
CA SER A 106 11.99 14.82 5.27
C SER A 106 13.11 15.67 4.66
N ALA A 107 13.91 16.36 5.48
CA ALA A 107 15.10 17.08 5.03
C ALA A 107 16.08 17.35 6.19
N ILE A 108 17.39 17.32 5.88
CA ILE A 108 18.46 17.77 6.76
C ILE A 108 19.31 18.79 5.99
N GLU A 109 19.37 20.02 6.47
CA GLU A 109 20.26 21.06 5.95
C GLU A 109 21.38 21.27 6.97
N VAL A 110 22.62 20.88 6.64
CA VAL A 110 23.80 21.07 7.51
C VAL A 110 24.64 22.23 6.97
N VAL A 111 24.79 23.28 7.76
CA VAL A 111 25.65 24.43 7.46
C VAL A 111 26.86 24.39 8.37
N THR A 112 28.02 24.33 7.75
CA THR A 112 29.32 24.28 8.44
C THR A 112 29.93 25.69 8.41
N ARG A 113 30.05 26.35 9.56
CA ARG A 113 30.67 27.67 9.68
C ARG A 113 31.98 27.58 10.44
N LYS A 114 32.99 28.34 9.99
CA LYS A 114 34.19 28.56 10.80
C LYS A 114 33.88 29.60 11.87
N VAL A 115 34.26 29.32 13.12
CA VAL A 115 34.05 30.25 14.23
C VAL A 115 34.93 31.49 14.01
N PRO A 116 34.37 32.72 13.96
CA PRO A 116 35.18 33.92 13.81
C PRO A 116 36.00 34.16 15.08
N GLY A 117 37.33 33.97 15.00
CA GLY A 117 38.27 34.27 16.08
C GLY A 117 38.70 33.10 16.98
N GLY A 118 38.35 31.85 16.63
CA GLY A 118 38.89 30.64 17.28
C GLY A 118 40.19 30.16 16.64
N ASP A 119 41.02 29.43 17.40
CA ASP A 119 42.16 28.70 16.86
C ASP A 119 41.69 27.73 15.74
N SER A 120 42.57 27.46 14.79
CA SER A 120 42.28 27.18 13.37
C SER A 120 41.37 26.01 12.98
N ASP A 121 40.75 25.27 13.91
CA ASP A 121 39.99 24.04 13.62
C ASP A 121 38.59 23.95 14.27
N GLU A 122 38.10 25.00 14.96
CA GLU A 122 36.74 24.98 15.50
C GLU A 122 35.67 25.29 14.42
N VAL A 123 34.78 24.32 14.22
CA VAL A 123 33.73 24.34 13.20
C VAL A 123 32.37 24.24 13.87
N GLU A 124 31.51 25.23 13.64
CA GLU A 124 30.13 25.23 14.10
C GLU A 124 29.23 24.53 13.06
N HIS A 125 28.52 23.49 13.48
CA HIS A 125 27.53 22.80 12.67
C HIS A 125 26.13 23.30 13.04
N VAL A 126 25.51 24.06 12.14
CA VAL A 126 24.10 24.46 12.26
C VAL A 126 23.27 23.53 11.39
N ALA A 127 22.46 22.68 12.02
CA ALA A 127 21.59 21.75 11.33
C ALA A 127 20.12 22.18 11.44
N LYS A 128 19.42 22.24 10.30
CA LYS A 128 17.98 22.43 10.23
C LYS A 128 17.33 21.14 9.74
N ILE A 129 16.40 20.63 10.53
CA ILE A 129 15.78 19.33 10.30
C ILE A 129 14.29 19.52 10.07
N LYS A 130 13.76 18.86 9.04
CA LYS A 130 12.33 18.76 8.78
C LYS A 130 11.94 17.30 8.90
N LEU A 131 10.80 17.06 9.54
CA LEU A 131 10.18 15.73 9.63
C LEU A 131 8.99 15.67 8.66
N TRP A 132 8.52 14.46 8.36
CA TRP A 132 7.25 14.26 7.68
C TRP A 132 6.06 14.66 8.56
N ASP A 133 4.91 14.94 7.93
CA ASP A 133 3.70 15.29 8.65
C ASP A 133 3.14 14.08 9.41
N LYS A 134 3.43 14.03 10.71
CA LYS A 134 2.92 13.04 11.65
C LYS A 134 1.40 12.95 11.65
N ARG A 135 0.70 14.09 11.56
CA ARG A 135 -0.76 14.12 11.62
C ARG A 135 -1.35 13.43 10.39
N ALA A 136 -0.82 13.72 9.20
CA ALA A 136 -1.28 13.09 7.96
C ALA A 136 -1.19 11.56 8.05
N ALA A 137 -0.03 11.04 8.49
CA ALA A 137 0.17 9.60 8.65
C ALA A 137 -0.82 8.96 9.65
N LEU A 138 -1.06 9.59 10.81
CA LEU A 138 -2.00 9.09 11.80
C LEU A 138 -3.46 9.14 11.32
N VAL A 139 -3.83 10.15 10.52
CA VAL A 139 -5.16 10.23 9.90
C VAL A 139 -5.36 9.10 8.89
N ASP A 140 -4.36 8.82 8.06
CA ASP A 140 -4.48 7.74 7.07
C ASP A 140 -4.53 6.36 7.73
N ILE A 141 -3.74 6.14 8.79
CA ILE A 141 -3.85 4.94 9.63
C ILE A 141 -5.24 4.86 10.28
N GLY A 142 -5.73 5.93 10.89
CA GLY A 142 -7.03 5.93 11.55
C GLY A 142 -8.19 5.69 10.59
N LYS A 143 -8.12 6.17 9.34
CA LYS A 143 -9.09 5.86 8.29
C LYS A 143 -9.06 4.37 7.94
N HIS A 144 -7.86 3.79 7.79
CA HIS A 144 -7.72 2.37 7.52
C HIS A 144 -8.29 1.50 8.65
N LEU A 145 -8.11 1.92 9.90
CA LEU A 145 -8.64 1.25 11.09
C LEU A 145 -10.13 1.53 11.35
N GLY A 146 -10.79 2.36 10.53
CA GLY A 146 -12.19 2.72 10.72
C GLY A 146 -12.48 3.61 11.93
N MET A 147 -11.47 4.33 12.43
CA MET A 147 -11.60 5.22 13.60
C MET A 147 -12.41 6.49 13.30
N PHE A 148 -12.54 6.85 12.02
CA PHE A 148 -13.34 8.01 11.60
C PHE A 148 -14.68 7.54 11.05
N THR A 149 -15.76 7.95 11.68
CA THR A 149 -17.11 7.81 11.13
C THR A 149 -17.31 8.83 10.03
N GLU A 150 -17.30 8.38 8.77
CA GLU A 150 -17.80 9.19 7.66
C GLU A 150 -19.32 9.28 7.77
N ASN A 151 -19.80 10.35 8.42
CA ASN A 151 -21.21 10.69 8.39
C ASN A 151 -21.53 11.19 6.97
N HIS A 152 -21.94 10.28 6.09
CA HIS A 152 -22.50 10.64 4.79
C HIS A 152 -23.81 11.40 4.99
N ARG A 153 -23.69 12.72 5.10
CA ARG A 153 -24.79 13.68 4.99
C ARG A 153 -25.46 13.44 3.64
N LEU A 154 -26.76 13.14 3.65
CA LEU A 154 -27.53 13.06 2.42
C LEU A 154 -27.78 14.48 1.97
N VAL A 155 -27.20 14.81 0.82
CA VAL A 155 -27.44 16.10 0.18
C VAL A 155 -28.21 15.88 -1.14
N ASP A 156 -29.13 16.78 -1.44
CA ASP A 156 -29.78 16.81 -2.75
C ASP A 156 -28.83 17.37 -3.83
N LYS A 157 -29.32 17.49 -5.07
CA LYS A 157 -28.53 18.02 -6.19
C LYS A 157 -28.07 19.47 -5.99
N ASP A 158 -28.71 20.19 -5.07
CA ASP A 158 -28.44 21.59 -4.75
C ASP A 158 -27.65 21.72 -3.42
N ASN A 159 -27.10 20.61 -2.92
CA ASN A 159 -26.29 20.51 -1.70
C ASN A 159 -27.05 20.83 -0.39
N ASN A 160 -28.37 20.75 -0.39
CA ASN A 160 -29.18 20.91 0.81
C ASN A 160 -29.33 19.59 1.57
N ASP A 161 -29.48 19.70 2.88
CA ASP A 161 -29.66 18.56 3.77
C ASP A 161 -30.99 17.85 3.52
N VAL A 162 -30.94 16.54 3.25
CA VAL A 162 -32.14 15.73 3.07
C VAL A 162 -32.36 14.87 4.32
N PRO A 163 -33.52 14.99 4.99
CA PRO A 163 -33.85 14.11 6.10
C PRO A 163 -33.93 12.66 5.64
N VAL A 164 -33.26 11.76 6.35
CA VAL A 164 -33.26 10.32 6.05
C VAL A 164 -34.67 9.77 6.34
N THR A 165 -35.40 9.37 5.31
CA THR A 165 -36.70 8.71 5.47
C THR A 165 -36.51 7.23 5.85
N GLU A 166 -37.48 6.62 6.55
CA GLU A 166 -37.41 5.21 6.98
C GLU A 166 -37.17 4.24 5.81
N THR A 167 -37.73 4.55 4.63
CA THR A 167 -37.55 3.77 3.41
C THR A 167 -36.10 3.78 2.90
N GLU A 168 -35.41 4.91 3.04
CA GLU A 168 -34.01 5.05 2.62
C GLU A 168 -33.05 4.36 3.62
N ALA A 169 -33.37 4.43 4.92
CA ALA A 169 -32.65 3.67 5.95
C ALA A 169 -32.74 2.17 5.70
N ALA A 170 -33.94 1.66 5.37
CA ALA A 170 -34.16 0.27 4.99
C ALA A 170 -33.35 -0.13 3.74
N ARG A 171 -33.27 0.73 2.72
CA ARG A 171 -32.43 0.50 1.53
C ARG A 171 -30.94 0.41 1.86
N ARG A 172 -30.43 1.28 2.74
CA ARG A 172 -29.02 1.26 3.17
C ARG A 172 -28.69 -0.01 3.94
N ILE A 173 -29.55 -0.43 4.87
CA ILE A 173 -29.39 -1.68 5.61
C ILE A 173 -29.39 -2.87 4.64
N ALA A 174 -30.34 -2.91 3.69
CA ALA A 174 -30.39 -3.95 2.67
C ALA A 174 -29.12 -3.99 1.80
N PHE A 175 -28.58 -2.84 1.40
CA PHE A 175 -27.35 -2.73 0.62
C PHE A 175 -26.12 -3.24 1.40
N VAL A 176 -25.99 -2.85 2.67
CA VAL A 176 -24.89 -3.31 3.54
C VAL A 176 -24.96 -4.82 3.75
N LEU A 177 -26.15 -5.37 4.02
CA LEU A 177 -26.36 -6.81 4.18
C LEU A 177 -26.05 -7.58 2.88
N ALA A 178 -26.47 -7.07 1.71
CA ALA A 178 -26.18 -7.69 0.41
C ALA A 178 -24.67 -7.69 0.07
N ASN A 179 -23.93 -6.66 0.48
CA ASN A 179 -22.48 -6.61 0.31
C ASN A 179 -21.74 -7.52 1.30
N ALA A 180 -22.23 -7.65 2.53
CA ALA A 180 -21.69 -8.59 3.50
C ALA A 180 -21.87 -10.05 3.03
N ALA A 181 -23.04 -10.38 2.48
CA ALA A 181 -23.32 -11.70 1.91
C ALA A 181 -22.38 -12.05 0.74
N ARG A 182 -22.14 -11.09 -0.17
CA ARG A 182 -21.21 -11.27 -1.31
C ARG A 182 -19.74 -11.42 -0.94
N LYS A 183 -19.33 -10.99 0.26
CA LYS A 183 -17.97 -11.19 0.78
C LYS A 183 -17.80 -12.51 1.53
N ALA A 184 -18.90 -13.19 1.84
CA ALA A 184 -18.91 -14.45 2.59
C ALA A 184 -18.97 -15.69 1.67
N GLU A 185 -19.22 -15.51 0.37
CA GLU A 185 -19.02 -16.49 -0.70
C GLU A 185 -17.59 -16.41 -1.26
#